data_AF-A0A7V9D4N1-F1
#
_entry.id   AF-A0A7V9D4N1-F1
#
_cell.length_a   1.000
_cell.length_b   1.000
_cell.length_c   1.000
_cell.angle_alpha   90.00
_cell.angle_beta   90.00
_cell.angle_gamma   90.00
#
_symmetry.space_group_name_H-M   'P 1'
#
loop_
_entity.id
_entity.type
_entity.pdbx_description
1 polymer ?
#
loop_
_entity_poly.entity_id
_entity_poly.type
_entity_poly.pdbx_seq_one_letter_code
_entity_poly.pdbx_strand_id
1 'polypeptide(L)'
;MIPVLPEDHGLPGVRAALDEQQMTELLRLSLPDCASGALLLEACRPQYVRYKPGTSCRVLYQLALRDAETGQRIETLAHAMLYADGGARTLWCRRSLGHLVARAARRHPGAPTERAAYLPQIGAVVQLYPVDSRLPALVRAASRSKMRRLLGEEVRDTPELIRYKPGRKALLRYELRHGALYGKLQTDDRGTALFSIGHALATAGVVTPVPVTYLPDLRMLVHPEARGAPLAVLRGTAEYNGWMGPVAEALAHLHTTGVRLHRPAVREADSVLAAARSVGQLVPQIAESVRELATKIITALDTANATQGVVHGDFYDDQALVGADG
;
A
#
# COMPACT_ATOMS: atom_id res chain seq x y z
N MET A 1 1.45 15.89 -8.25
CA MET A 1 0.23 16.69 -8.03
C MET A 1 -0.90 15.72 -7.69
N ILE A 2 -1.57 15.91 -6.56
CA ILE A 2 -2.75 15.10 -6.21
C ILE A 2 -3.96 15.68 -6.93
N PRO A 3 -4.83 14.84 -7.52
CA PRO A 3 -5.97 15.33 -8.27
C PRO A 3 -6.94 16.09 -7.37
N VAL A 4 -7.49 17.19 -7.89
CA VAL A 4 -8.64 17.85 -7.28
C VAL A 4 -9.83 16.89 -7.39
N LEU A 5 -10.43 16.53 -6.25
CA LEU A 5 -11.63 15.71 -6.22
C LEU A 5 -12.89 16.60 -6.31
N PRO A 6 -13.97 16.11 -6.95
CA PRO A 6 -15.25 16.80 -6.94
C PRO A 6 -15.81 16.90 -5.52
N GLU A 7 -16.82 17.75 -5.34
CA GLU A 7 -17.60 17.76 -4.10
C GLU A 7 -18.32 16.43 -3.91
N ASP A 8 -18.24 15.90 -2.69
CA ASP A 8 -18.83 14.62 -2.32
C ASP A 8 -19.66 14.81 -1.05
N HIS A 9 -20.99 14.84 -1.20
CA HIS A 9 -21.91 14.99 -0.08
C HIS A 9 -21.81 13.84 0.94
N GLY A 10 -21.38 12.65 0.51
CA GLY A 10 -21.13 11.52 1.42
C GLY A 10 -19.80 11.65 2.18
N LEU A 11 -18.90 12.53 1.73
CA LEU A 11 -17.58 12.75 2.31
C LEU A 11 -17.23 14.24 2.36
N PRO A 12 -17.97 15.06 3.15
CA PRO A 12 -17.82 16.52 3.14
C PRO A 12 -16.40 16.99 3.50
N GLY A 13 -15.64 16.20 4.27
CA GLY A 13 -14.26 16.51 4.66
C GLY A 13 -13.20 16.20 3.60
N VAL A 14 -13.56 15.67 2.42
CA VAL A 14 -12.58 15.16 1.44
C VAL A 14 -11.68 16.25 0.87
N ARG A 15 -12.20 17.45 0.63
CA ARG A 15 -11.41 18.58 0.11
C ARG A 15 -10.37 19.04 1.12
N ALA A 16 -10.79 19.23 2.37
CA ALA A 16 -9.89 19.57 3.48
C ALA A 16 -8.79 18.51 3.65
N ALA A 17 -9.13 17.22 3.51
CA ALA A 17 -8.15 16.12 3.59
C ALA A 17 -7.11 16.11 2.46
N LEU A 18 -7.31 16.83 1.36
CA LEU A 18 -6.32 16.94 0.27
C LEU A 18 -5.58 18.28 0.27
N ASP A 19 -5.99 19.20 1.15
CA ASP A 19 -5.39 20.51 1.31
C ASP A 19 -4.29 20.45 2.39
N GLU A 20 -3.06 20.73 1.98
CA GLU A 20 -1.88 20.67 2.86
C GLU A 20 -1.99 21.66 4.03
N GLN A 21 -2.48 22.88 3.79
CA GLN A 21 -2.57 23.91 4.82
C GLN A 21 -3.65 23.56 5.84
N GLN A 22 -4.85 23.21 5.35
CA GLN A 22 -5.96 22.82 6.24
C GLN A 22 -5.62 21.57 7.05
N MET A 23 -5.01 20.55 6.45
CA MET A 23 -4.60 19.37 7.21
C MET A 23 -3.47 19.65 8.19
N THR A 24 -2.55 20.56 7.87
CA THR A 24 -1.51 20.96 8.82
C THR A 24 -2.14 21.58 10.07
N GLU A 25 -3.08 22.51 9.93
CA GLU A 25 -3.76 23.12 11.07
C GLU A 25 -4.60 22.12 11.87
N LEU A 26 -5.38 21.28 11.18
CA LEU A 26 -6.20 20.25 11.85
C LEU A 26 -5.36 19.28 12.67
N LEU A 27 -4.20 18.86 12.15
CA LEU A 27 -3.30 17.95 12.85
C LEU A 27 -2.55 18.62 14.00
N ARG A 28 -2.15 19.90 13.87
CA ARG A 28 -1.55 20.66 14.98
C ARG A 28 -2.45 20.66 16.22
N LEU A 29 -3.75 20.84 16.00
CA LEU A 29 -4.74 20.90 17.08
C LEU A 29 -5.14 19.51 17.61
N SER A 30 -5.03 18.46 16.80
CA SER A 30 -5.63 17.15 17.11
C SER A 30 -4.62 16.06 17.48
N LEU A 31 -3.37 16.16 17.04
CA LEU A 31 -2.33 15.19 17.44
C LEU A 31 -1.88 15.51 18.87
N PRO A 32 -1.91 14.56 19.81
CA PRO A 32 -1.62 14.86 21.22
C PRO A 32 -0.26 15.52 21.46
N ASP A 33 0.79 15.03 20.80
CA ASP A 33 2.14 15.59 20.93
C ASP A 33 2.26 17.00 20.32
N CYS A 34 1.42 17.35 19.34
CA CYS A 34 1.38 18.71 18.79
C CYS A 34 0.53 19.64 19.66
N ALA A 35 -0.62 19.15 20.13
CA ALA A 35 -1.53 19.91 20.98
C ALA A 35 -0.91 20.25 22.35
N SER A 36 -0.03 19.39 22.87
CA SER A 36 0.74 19.66 24.08
C SER A 36 1.94 20.59 23.87
N GLY A 37 2.30 20.88 22.62
CA GLY A 37 3.48 21.67 22.27
C GLY A 37 4.80 20.89 22.27
N ALA A 38 4.78 19.56 22.50
CA ALA A 38 5.99 18.73 22.46
C ALA A 38 6.58 18.62 21.04
N LEU A 39 5.73 18.62 20.02
CA LEU A 39 6.12 18.60 18.62
C LEU A 39 5.50 19.76 17.84
N LEU A 40 6.31 20.43 17.02
CA LEU A 40 5.83 21.37 16.02
C LEU A 40 5.62 20.64 14.70
N LEU A 41 4.38 20.59 14.21
CA LEU A 41 4.11 20.13 12.85
C LEU A 41 4.41 21.24 11.85
N GLU A 42 5.46 21.05 11.03
CA GLU A 42 5.91 22.03 10.03
C GLU A 42 5.15 21.89 8.71
N ALA A 43 4.89 20.65 8.27
CA ALA A 43 4.16 20.38 7.02
C ALA A 43 3.42 19.04 7.04
N CYS A 44 2.28 18.99 6.33
CA CYS A 44 1.49 17.79 6.09
C CYS A 44 1.21 17.62 4.58
N ARG A 45 2.11 16.94 3.87
CA ARG A 45 2.07 16.85 2.41
C ARG A 45 1.34 15.59 1.98
N PRO A 46 0.17 15.67 1.32
CA PRO A 46 -0.49 14.47 0.84
C PRO A 46 0.32 13.85 -0.33
N GLN A 47 0.47 12.53 -0.30
CA GLN A 47 1.32 11.73 -1.21
C GLN A 47 0.51 10.72 -2.04
N TYR A 48 -0.57 10.19 -1.48
CA TYR A 48 -1.40 9.17 -2.14
C TYR A 48 -2.83 9.27 -1.67
N VAL A 49 -3.77 9.19 -2.61
CA VAL A 49 -5.21 9.15 -2.34
C VAL A 49 -5.81 7.86 -2.90
N ARG A 50 -6.70 7.25 -2.11
CA ARG A 50 -7.64 6.24 -2.57
C ARG A 50 -9.04 6.72 -2.24
N TYR A 51 -9.78 7.02 -3.29
CA TYR A 51 -11.11 7.58 -3.18
C TYR A 51 -12.13 6.62 -3.78
N LYS A 52 -13.24 6.42 -3.06
CA LYS A 52 -14.43 5.75 -3.55
C LYS A 52 -15.61 6.72 -3.30
N PRO A 53 -16.17 7.33 -4.36
CA PRO A 53 -17.22 8.34 -4.24
C PRO A 53 -18.38 7.87 -3.35
N GLY A 54 -18.86 8.78 -2.51
CA GLY A 54 -19.96 8.59 -1.57
C GLY A 54 -19.71 7.53 -0.50
N THR A 55 -18.51 6.95 -0.41
CA THR A 55 -18.25 5.78 0.46
C THR A 55 -17.08 6.00 1.40
N SER A 56 -15.88 6.25 0.86
CA SER A 56 -14.68 6.40 1.67
C SER A 56 -13.56 7.13 0.94
N CYS A 57 -12.77 7.90 1.66
CA CYS A 57 -11.50 8.44 1.18
C CYS A 57 -10.37 8.07 2.14
N ARG A 58 -9.22 7.70 1.59
CA ARG A 58 -8.00 7.48 2.35
C ARG A 58 -6.87 8.29 1.74
N VAL A 59 -6.21 9.09 2.56
CA VAL A 59 -5.10 9.95 2.15
C VAL A 59 -3.88 9.58 2.97
N LEU A 60 -2.75 9.33 2.31
CA LEU A 60 -1.43 9.18 2.93
C LEU A 60 -0.72 10.53 2.86
N TYR A 61 -0.11 10.94 3.96
CA TYR A 61 0.68 12.16 4.08
C TYR A 61 2.11 11.83 4.48
N GLN A 62 3.03 12.64 4.00
CA GLN A 62 4.34 12.82 4.61
C GLN A 62 4.25 13.99 5.59
N LEU A 63 4.65 13.75 6.83
CA LEU A 63 4.70 14.76 7.89
C LEU A 63 6.15 15.16 8.13
N ALA A 64 6.39 16.46 8.24
CA ALA A 64 7.61 17.02 8.78
C ALA A 64 7.29 17.62 10.16
N LEU A 65 7.88 17.06 11.20
CA LEU A 65 7.73 17.48 12.58
C LEU A 65 9.07 17.98 13.11
N ARG A 66 9.03 18.82 14.12
CA ARG A 66 10.19 19.23 14.89
C ARG A 66 9.93 19.00 16.36
N ASP A 67 10.87 18.35 17.02
CA ASP A 67 10.87 18.23 18.47
C ASP A 67 11.12 19.61 19.10
N ALA A 68 10.21 20.05 19.97
CA ALA A 68 10.25 21.40 20.51
C ALA A 68 11.40 21.63 21.50
N GLU A 69 11.86 20.57 22.17
CA GLU A 69 12.93 20.64 23.16
C GLU A 69 14.31 20.56 22.50
N THR A 70 14.50 19.57 21.63
CA THR A 70 15.79 19.27 21.00
C THR A 70 16.00 19.98 19.67
N GLY A 71 14.93 20.51 19.06
CA GLY A 71 14.95 21.06 17.71
C GLY A 71 15.11 20.01 16.61
N GLN A 72 15.16 18.72 16.95
CA GLN A 72 15.37 17.62 16.02
C GLN A 72 14.23 17.53 15.02
N ARG A 73 14.57 17.44 13.72
CA ARG A 73 13.58 17.18 12.67
C ARG A 73 13.22 15.70 12.61
N ILE A 74 11.93 15.43 12.55
CA ILE A 74 11.36 14.08 12.48
C ILE A 74 10.48 14.01 11.23
N GLU A 75 10.81 13.08 10.33
CA GLU A 75 9.95 12.76 9.19
C GLU A 75 9.19 11.47 9.45
N THR A 76 7.89 11.49 9.20
CA THR A 76 7.05 10.29 9.35
C THR A 76 5.89 10.30 8.38
N LEU A 77 5.16 9.19 8.33
CA LEU A 77 3.95 9.06 7.52
C LEU A 77 2.72 9.05 8.41
N ALA A 78 1.65 9.65 7.93
CA ALA A 78 0.32 9.54 8.51
C ALA A 78 -0.70 9.20 7.44
N HIS A 79 -1.81 8.59 7.82
CA HIS A 79 -2.92 8.44 6.89
C HIS A 79 -4.25 8.77 7.55
N ALA A 80 -5.08 9.53 6.83
CA ALA A 80 -6.45 9.83 7.21
C ALA A 80 -7.40 8.82 6.57
N MET A 81 -8.43 8.44 7.31
CA MET A 81 -9.53 7.62 6.84
C MET A 81 -10.85 8.34 7.07
N LEU A 82 -11.51 8.66 5.96
CA LEU A 82 -12.84 9.23 5.90
C LEU A 82 -13.80 8.14 5.42
N TYR A 83 -14.96 8.05 6.07
CA TYR A 83 -16.03 7.13 5.69
C TYR A 83 -17.34 7.91 5.69
N ALA A 84 -18.24 7.53 4.79
CA ALA A 84 -19.63 7.96 4.87
C ALA A 84 -20.25 7.52 6.23
N ASP A 85 -21.32 8.19 6.62
CA ASP A 85 -22.19 7.82 7.74
C ASP A 85 -21.48 7.65 9.09
N GLY A 86 -20.44 8.46 9.35
CA GLY A 86 -19.76 8.50 10.64
C GLY A 86 -18.86 7.29 10.95
N GLY A 87 -18.52 6.47 9.94
CA GLY A 87 -17.66 5.28 10.12
C GLY A 87 -16.30 5.57 10.76
N ALA A 88 -15.77 6.80 10.62
CA ALA A 88 -14.55 7.25 11.29
C ALA A 88 -14.71 7.31 12.82
N ARG A 89 -15.82 7.83 13.34
CA ARG A 89 -16.10 7.84 14.78
C ARG A 89 -16.17 6.42 15.33
N THR A 90 -16.85 5.53 14.60
CA THR A 90 -16.92 4.11 14.95
C THR A 90 -15.53 3.48 15.01
N LEU A 91 -14.64 3.80 14.06
CA LEU A 91 -13.27 3.32 14.07
C LEU A 91 -12.48 3.87 15.28
N TRP A 92 -12.61 5.16 15.58
CA TRP A 92 -11.95 5.80 16.72
C TRP A 92 -12.30 5.14 18.06
N CYS A 93 -13.58 4.83 18.27
CA CYS A 93 -14.05 4.22 19.52
C CYS A 93 -13.69 2.73 19.67
N ARG A 94 -13.08 2.08 18.65
CA ARG A 94 -12.71 0.67 18.75
C ARG A 94 -11.54 0.49 19.72
N ARG A 95 -11.76 -0.33 20.76
CA ARG A 95 -10.69 -0.77 21.69
C ARG A 95 -9.47 -1.36 20.98
N SER A 96 -9.68 -2.05 19.86
CA SER A 96 -8.60 -2.63 19.06
C SER A 96 -7.63 -1.57 18.50
N LEU A 97 -8.13 -0.36 18.16
CA LEU A 97 -7.27 0.75 17.75
C LEU A 97 -6.44 1.26 18.93
N GLY A 98 -7.06 1.52 20.08
CA GLY A 98 -6.33 1.93 21.30
C GLY A 98 -5.26 0.92 21.71
N HIS A 99 -5.57 -0.38 21.68
CA HIS A 99 -4.59 -1.43 21.93
C HIS A 99 -3.43 -1.44 20.92
N LEU A 100 -3.72 -1.12 19.65
CA LEU A 100 -2.70 -1.04 18.60
C LEU A 100 -1.77 0.16 18.82
N VAL A 101 -2.32 1.33 19.14
CA VAL A 101 -1.55 2.54 19.47
C VAL A 101 -0.64 2.29 20.68
N ALA A 102 -1.19 1.78 21.78
CA ALA A 102 -0.40 1.43 22.96
C ALA A 102 0.70 0.40 22.66
N ARG A 103 0.42 -0.56 21.78
CA ARG A 103 1.42 -1.55 21.33
C ARG A 103 2.53 -0.92 20.50
N ALA A 104 2.21 0.08 19.68
CA ALA A 104 3.16 0.83 18.88
C ALA A 104 4.09 1.66 19.77
N ALA A 105 3.55 2.42 20.73
CA ALA A 105 4.34 3.18 21.69
C ALA A 105 5.38 2.31 22.43
N ARG A 106 5.02 1.09 22.83
CA ARG A 106 5.95 0.15 23.50
C ARG A 106 7.05 -0.43 22.58
N ARG A 107 6.82 -0.50 21.27
CA ARG A 107 7.74 -1.15 20.30
C ARG A 107 8.58 -0.18 19.50
N HIS A 108 8.13 1.05 19.42
CA HIS A 108 8.71 2.16 18.68
C HIS A 108 8.84 3.32 19.66
N PRO A 109 9.75 3.20 20.66
CA PRO A 109 10.01 4.29 21.59
C PRO A 109 10.62 5.44 20.79
N GLY A 110 9.97 6.60 20.84
CA GLY A 110 10.34 7.77 20.06
C GLY A 110 9.11 8.54 19.60
N ALA A 111 9.28 9.85 19.44
CA ALA A 111 8.23 10.73 18.97
C ALA A 111 7.82 10.44 17.51
N PRO A 112 6.55 10.67 17.13
CA PRO A 112 5.41 10.92 18.00
C PRO A 112 5.03 9.67 18.83
N THR A 113 4.74 9.84 20.11
CA THR A 113 4.37 8.75 21.02
C THR A 113 2.92 8.35 20.80
N GLU A 114 2.03 9.35 20.72
CA GLU A 114 0.63 9.14 20.37
C GLU A 114 0.48 9.14 18.85
N ARG A 115 0.08 7.98 18.30
CA ARG A 115 0.11 7.70 16.87
C ARG A 115 -1.27 7.62 16.23
N ALA A 116 -2.29 8.23 16.84
CA ALA A 116 -3.61 8.37 16.24
C ALA A 116 -4.38 9.58 16.79
N ALA A 117 -5.27 10.14 15.97
CA ALA A 117 -6.18 11.21 16.37
C ALA A 117 -7.52 11.09 15.63
N TYR A 118 -8.58 11.62 16.24
CA TYR A 118 -9.88 11.80 15.61
C TYR A 118 -10.12 13.27 15.29
N LEU A 119 -10.48 13.55 14.04
CA LEU A 119 -10.70 14.88 13.51
C LEU A 119 -12.21 15.01 13.21
N PRO A 120 -13.02 15.45 14.20
CA PRO A 120 -14.47 15.55 14.02
C PRO A 120 -14.88 16.52 12.91
N GLN A 121 -14.09 17.58 12.67
CA GLN A 121 -14.37 18.65 11.69
C GLN A 121 -14.49 18.11 10.26
N ILE A 122 -13.74 17.05 9.95
CA ILE A 122 -13.71 16.41 8.63
C ILE A 122 -14.17 14.94 8.67
N GLY A 123 -14.67 14.48 9.82
CA GLY A 123 -15.10 13.11 10.02
C GLY A 123 -14.01 12.08 9.72
N ALA A 124 -12.78 12.30 10.20
CA ALA A 124 -11.63 11.45 9.87
C ALA A 124 -10.95 10.85 11.11
N VAL A 125 -10.37 9.66 10.95
CA VAL A 125 -9.36 9.13 11.89
C VAL A 125 -8.01 9.16 11.20
N VAL A 126 -7.03 9.76 11.86
CA VAL A 126 -5.64 9.81 11.43
C VAL A 126 -4.83 8.80 12.22
N GLN A 127 -3.97 8.05 11.54
CA GLN A 127 -3.06 7.08 12.15
C GLN A 127 -1.65 7.30 11.59
N LEU A 128 -0.68 7.44 12.49
CA LEU A 128 0.73 7.66 12.18
C LEU A 128 1.45 6.32 12.11
N TYR A 129 2.37 6.19 11.15
CA TYR A 129 3.21 5.02 11.02
C TYR A 129 3.92 4.70 12.35
N PRO A 130 4.00 3.41 12.77
CA PRO A 130 3.53 2.20 12.08
C PRO A 130 2.11 1.74 12.47
N VAL A 131 1.26 2.61 13.02
CA VAL A 131 -0.14 2.28 13.32
C VAL A 131 -0.96 2.27 12.03
N ASP A 132 -1.55 1.12 11.74
CA ASP A 132 -2.56 0.94 10.70
C ASP A 132 -3.56 -0.11 11.16
N SER A 133 -4.79 0.31 11.44
CA SER A 133 -5.87 -0.57 11.93
C SER A 133 -6.27 -1.68 10.96
N ARG A 134 -5.94 -1.53 9.67
CA ARG A 134 -6.16 -2.55 8.62
C ARG A 134 -4.90 -3.39 8.35
N LEU A 135 -3.74 -2.96 8.83
CA LEU A 135 -2.48 -3.71 8.83
C LEU A 135 -1.89 -3.78 10.25
N PRO A 136 -2.59 -4.37 11.24
CA PRO A 136 -2.14 -4.35 12.63
C PRO A 136 -0.78 -5.04 12.86
N ALA A 137 -0.39 -5.94 11.95
CA ALA A 137 0.92 -6.57 11.92
C ALA A 137 2.07 -5.61 11.60
N LEU A 138 1.80 -4.44 11.00
CA LEU A 138 2.81 -3.44 10.63
C LEU A 138 3.61 -2.96 11.85
N VAL A 139 2.97 -2.81 13.00
CA VAL A 139 3.64 -2.47 14.27
C VAL A 139 4.71 -3.51 14.65
N ARG A 140 4.45 -4.80 14.38
CA ARG A 140 5.44 -5.87 14.62
C ARG A 140 6.50 -5.90 13.53
N ALA A 141 6.10 -5.77 12.26
CA ALA A 141 7.00 -5.83 11.12
C ALA A 141 8.01 -4.67 11.09
N ALA A 142 7.60 -3.46 11.50
CA ALA A 142 8.50 -2.32 11.62
C ALA A 142 9.48 -2.44 12.80
N SER A 143 9.30 -3.41 13.71
CA SER A 143 10.09 -3.51 14.94
C SER A 143 11.32 -4.39 14.73
N ARG A 144 12.51 -3.78 14.76
CA ARG A 144 13.81 -4.47 14.64
C ARG A 144 13.92 -5.69 15.57
N SER A 145 13.64 -5.50 16.86
CA SER A 145 13.75 -6.58 17.86
C SER A 145 12.78 -7.73 17.62
N LYS A 146 11.60 -7.45 17.04
CA LYS A 146 10.60 -8.47 16.72
C LYS A 146 10.95 -9.22 15.45
N MET A 147 11.43 -8.52 14.44
CA MET A 147 11.85 -9.14 13.18
C MET A 147 13.13 -9.96 13.34
N ARG A 148 14.09 -9.51 14.16
CA ARG A 148 15.24 -10.34 14.57
C ARG A 148 14.81 -11.71 15.12
N ARG A 149 13.81 -11.73 16.01
CA ARG A 149 13.31 -12.99 16.59
C ARG A 149 12.56 -13.85 15.57
N LEU A 150 11.76 -13.23 14.69
CA LEU A 150 10.91 -13.95 13.74
C LEU A 150 11.69 -14.51 12.55
N LEU A 151 12.74 -13.82 12.10
CA LEU A 151 13.59 -14.25 11.00
C LEU A 151 14.71 -15.20 11.46
N GLY A 152 15.02 -15.22 12.76
CA GLY A 152 16.14 -16.01 13.30
C GLY A 152 17.51 -15.44 12.94
N GLU A 153 17.56 -14.22 12.40
CA GLU A 153 18.78 -13.56 11.95
C GLU A 153 18.94 -12.18 12.57
N GLU A 154 20.19 -11.70 12.64
CA GLU A 154 20.46 -10.35 13.11
C GLU A 154 20.02 -9.32 12.08
N VAL A 155 18.99 -8.55 12.43
CA VAL A 155 18.60 -7.33 11.71
C VAL A 155 19.47 -6.18 12.20
N ARG A 156 20.28 -5.61 11.30
CA ARG A 156 21.29 -4.59 11.62
C ARG A 156 20.67 -3.25 11.99
N ASP A 157 19.70 -2.78 11.21
CA ASP A 157 19.11 -1.46 11.34
C ASP A 157 17.60 -1.49 11.62
N THR A 158 17.01 -0.31 11.75
CA THR A 158 15.55 -0.18 11.75
C THR A 158 15.01 -0.65 10.40
N PRO A 159 13.97 -1.50 10.35
CA PRO A 159 13.35 -1.91 9.10
C PRO A 159 12.99 -0.73 8.21
N GLU A 160 13.47 -0.74 6.99
CA GLU A 160 13.25 0.33 6.02
C GLU A 160 11.89 0.14 5.34
N LEU A 161 11.07 1.19 5.30
CA LEU A 161 9.77 1.15 4.63
C LEU A 161 9.94 1.49 3.13
N ILE A 162 9.94 0.46 2.29
CA ILE A 162 10.16 0.61 0.84
C ILE A 162 8.88 1.09 0.13
N ARG A 163 7.73 0.51 0.48
CA ARG A 163 6.46 0.87 -0.15
C ARG A 163 5.31 0.73 0.82
N TYR A 164 4.45 1.74 0.86
CA TYR A 164 3.28 1.73 1.73
C TYR A 164 2.03 2.18 1.01
N LYS A 165 0.98 1.38 1.12
CA LYS A 165 -0.38 1.68 0.65
C LYS A 165 -1.33 1.44 1.82
N PRO A 166 -1.71 2.50 2.58
CA PRO A 166 -2.46 2.39 3.82
C PRO A 166 -3.69 1.49 3.72
N GLY A 167 -3.79 0.57 4.68
CA GLY A 167 -4.82 -0.45 4.80
C GLY A 167 -4.95 -1.39 3.61
N ARG A 168 -3.85 -1.63 2.89
CA ARG A 168 -3.76 -2.61 1.80
C ARG A 168 -2.48 -3.44 1.87
N LYS A 169 -1.32 -2.79 1.85
CA LYS A 169 -0.01 -3.45 1.84
C LYS A 169 1.10 -2.54 2.35
N ALA A 170 2.12 -3.16 2.93
CA ALA A 170 3.40 -2.53 3.24
C ALA A 170 4.53 -3.47 2.78
N LEU A 171 5.59 -2.91 2.24
CA LEU A 171 6.83 -3.60 1.89
C LEU A 171 7.93 -3.01 2.74
N LEU A 172 8.60 -3.85 3.53
CA LEU A 172 9.74 -3.46 4.35
C LEU A 172 10.98 -4.24 3.91
N ARG A 173 12.13 -3.58 3.96
CA ARG A 173 13.45 -4.17 3.77
C ARG A 173 14.13 -4.34 5.12
N TYR A 174 14.74 -5.50 5.30
CA TYR A 174 15.48 -5.86 6.50
C TYR A 174 16.93 -6.11 6.11
N GLU A 175 17.83 -5.24 6.55
CA GLU A 175 19.26 -5.43 6.39
C GLU A 175 19.76 -6.50 7.37
N LEU A 176 20.34 -7.57 6.84
CA LEU A 176 20.88 -8.70 7.60
C LEU A 176 22.42 -8.73 7.50
N ARG A 177 23.05 -9.77 8.06
CA ARG A 177 24.51 -9.92 7.97
C ARG A 177 25.00 -10.18 6.54
N HIS A 178 24.24 -10.98 5.79
CA HIS A 178 24.64 -11.51 4.48
C HIS A 178 23.62 -11.15 3.37
N GLY A 179 23.19 -9.89 3.33
CA GLY A 179 22.24 -9.37 2.34
C GLY A 179 20.97 -8.85 3.01
N ALA A 180 19.90 -8.75 2.23
CA ALA A 180 18.62 -8.22 2.72
C ALA A 180 17.44 -9.12 2.39
N LEU A 181 16.40 -9.02 3.24
CA LEU A 181 15.10 -9.63 3.01
C LEU A 181 14.03 -8.57 2.84
N TYR A 182 13.04 -8.87 2.00
CA TYR A 182 11.87 -8.03 1.77
C TYR A 182 10.62 -8.71 2.33
N GLY A 183 9.96 -8.06 3.29
CA GLY A 183 8.69 -8.53 3.86
C GLY A 183 7.51 -7.76 3.30
N LYS A 184 6.62 -8.45 2.58
CA LYS A 184 5.40 -7.89 1.99
C LYS A 184 4.19 -8.26 2.84
N LEU A 185 3.67 -7.30 3.61
CA LEU A 185 2.45 -7.43 4.39
C LEU A 185 1.22 -7.24 3.50
N GLN A 186 0.17 -8.02 3.79
CA GLN A 186 -1.14 -7.90 3.16
C GLN A 186 -2.25 -7.92 4.20
N THR A 187 -3.46 -7.55 3.77
CA THR A 187 -4.65 -7.58 4.64
C THR A 187 -5.30 -8.96 4.74
N ASP A 188 -4.99 -9.87 3.82
CA ASP A 188 -5.61 -11.20 3.71
C ASP A 188 -4.60 -12.33 3.96
N ASP A 189 -5.10 -13.57 4.07
CA ASP A 189 -4.30 -14.75 4.37
C ASP A 189 -3.83 -15.50 3.11
N ARG A 190 -3.86 -14.85 1.94
CA ARG A 190 -3.46 -15.48 0.67
C ARG A 190 -1.97 -15.80 0.58
N GLY A 191 -1.17 -15.34 1.55
CA GLY A 191 0.27 -15.53 1.55
C GLY A 191 0.71 -17.00 1.57
N THR A 192 -0.05 -17.92 2.18
CA THR A 192 0.26 -19.36 2.11
C THR A 192 0.20 -19.87 0.68
N ALA A 193 -0.86 -19.54 -0.06
CA ALA A 193 -0.98 -19.94 -1.46
C ALA A 193 0.11 -19.30 -2.32
N LEU A 194 0.37 -18.00 -2.12
CA LEU A 194 1.42 -17.28 -2.85
C LEU A 194 2.83 -17.82 -2.56
N PHE A 195 3.08 -18.29 -1.34
CA PHE A 195 4.33 -18.97 -0.98
C PHE A 195 4.52 -20.25 -1.82
N SER A 196 3.52 -21.14 -1.81
CA SER A 196 3.57 -22.38 -2.60
C SER A 196 3.69 -22.12 -4.11
N ILE A 197 3.00 -21.09 -4.61
CA ILE A 197 3.07 -20.71 -6.02
C ILE A 197 4.43 -20.15 -6.40
N GLY A 198 5.05 -19.31 -5.55
CA GLY A 198 6.40 -18.82 -5.80
C GLY A 198 7.41 -19.95 -5.98
N HIS A 199 7.32 -20.99 -5.15
CA HIS A 199 8.13 -22.20 -5.32
C HIS A 199 7.78 -22.97 -6.60
N ALA A 200 6.50 -23.15 -6.92
CA ALA A 200 6.09 -23.85 -8.13
C ALA A 200 6.57 -23.13 -9.40
N LEU A 201 6.52 -21.80 -9.43
CA LEU A 201 7.02 -20.98 -10.53
C LEU A 201 8.55 -21.11 -10.67
N ALA A 202 9.27 -21.09 -9.55
CA ALA A 202 10.73 -21.30 -9.56
C ALA A 202 11.10 -22.70 -10.08
N THR A 203 10.39 -23.75 -9.66
CA THR A 203 10.56 -25.11 -10.18
C THR A 203 10.24 -25.19 -11.68
N ALA A 204 9.28 -24.40 -12.15
CA ALA A 204 8.95 -24.27 -13.58
C ALA A 204 9.96 -23.39 -14.36
N GLY A 205 11.05 -22.96 -13.74
CA GLY A 205 12.10 -22.17 -14.39
C GLY A 205 11.74 -20.70 -14.61
N VAL A 206 10.71 -20.17 -13.94
CA VAL A 206 10.43 -18.72 -13.98
C VAL A 206 11.51 -18.00 -13.20
N VAL A 207 12.14 -17.02 -13.84
CA VAL A 207 13.13 -16.13 -13.20
C VAL A 207 12.39 -15.19 -12.26
N THR A 208 12.23 -15.62 -11.01
CA THR A 208 11.57 -14.86 -9.95
C THR A 208 12.23 -15.17 -8.60
N PRO A 209 12.35 -14.20 -7.69
CA PRO A 209 12.85 -14.45 -6.34
C PRO A 209 11.99 -15.52 -5.65
N VAL A 210 12.62 -16.61 -5.23
CA VAL A 210 11.94 -17.67 -4.49
C VAL A 210 11.59 -17.16 -3.09
N PRO A 211 10.33 -17.22 -2.65
CA PRO A 211 9.99 -16.77 -1.30
C PRO A 211 10.72 -17.62 -0.25
N VAL A 212 11.28 -16.98 0.77
CA VAL A 212 12.00 -17.64 1.87
C VAL A 212 11.02 -18.25 2.87
N THR A 213 10.00 -17.48 3.23
CA THR A 213 9.01 -17.91 4.24
C THR A 213 7.73 -17.09 4.14
N TYR A 214 6.65 -17.65 4.67
CA TYR A 214 5.43 -16.93 4.99
C TYR A 214 5.26 -16.91 6.51
N LEU A 215 5.01 -15.71 7.08
CA LEU A 215 4.73 -15.52 8.50
C LEU A 215 3.22 -15.26 8.66
N PRO A 216 2.40 -16.29 8.99
CA PRO A 216 0.93 -16.17 9.00
C PRO A 216 0.44 -15.13 10.00
N ASP A 217 1.07 -15.09 11.16
CA ASP A 217 0.90 -14.12 12.24
C ASP A 217 1.00 -12.65 11.81
N LEU A 218 1.76 -12.39 10.75
CA LEU A 218 1.97 -11.07 10.18
C LEU A 218 1.27 -10.87 8.84
N ARG A 219 0.68 -11.92 8.27
CA ARG A 219 0.22 -11.95 6.86
C ARG A 219 1.30 -11.43 5.92
N MET A 220 2.52 -11.90 6.14
CA MET A 220 3.72 -11.38 5.49
C MET A 220 4.46 -12.47 4.73
N LEU A 221 4.64 -12.26 3.43
CA LEU A 221 5.47 -13.10 2.57
C LEU A 221 6.87 -12.47 2.47
N VAL A 222 7.91 -13.27 2.70
CA VAL A 222 9.31 -12.83 2.77
C VAL A 222 10.07 -13.34 1.55
N HIS A 223 10.80 -12.47 0.87
CA HIS A 223 11.65 -12.80 -0.28
C HIS A 223 13.09 -12.34 -0.02
N PRO A 224 14.09 -12.98 -0.66
CA PRO A 224 15.42 -12.41 -0.72
C PRO A 224 15.39 -11.13 -1.57
N GLU A 225 16.38 -10.28 -1.36
CA GLU A 225 16.68 -9.20 -2.31
C GLU A 225 17.00 -9.80 -3.69
N ALA A 226 16.31 -9.30 -4.70
CA ALA A 226 16.51 -9.69 -6.08
C ALA A 226 17.64 -8.86 -6.68
N ARG A 227 18.47 -9.49 -7.52
CA ARG A 227 19.55 -8.79 -8.24
C ARG A 227 18.99 -7.99 -9.41
N GLY A 228 19.77 -7.01 -9.86
CA GLY A 228 19.44 -6.16 -10.99
C GLY A 228 18.89 -4.78 -10.60
N ALA A 229 18.63 -3.96 -11.60
CA ALA A 229 18.05 -2.63 -11.45
C ALA A 229 16.60 -2.63 -11.95
N PRO A 230 15.69 -1.82 -11.37
CA PRO A 230 14.33 -1.69 -11.90
C PRO A 230 14.37 -1.18 -13.35
N LEU A 231 13.72 -1.88 -14.28
CA LEU A 231 13.69 -1.49 -15.70
C LEU A 231 13.21 -0.06 -15.90
N ALA A 232 12.29 0.41 -15.05
CA ALA A 232 11.79 1.78 -15.06
C ALA A 232 12.90 2.86 -14.97
N VAL A 233 14.08 2.57 -14.41
CA VAL A 233 15.20 3.53 -14.35
C VAL A 233 15.84 3.78 -15.71
N LEU A 234 15.67 2.86 -16.65
CA LEU A 234 16.24 2.93 -18.00
C LEU A 234 15.31 3.63 -19.00
N ARG A 235 14.10 4.05 -18.61
CA ARG A 235 13.10 4.63 -19.52
C ARG A 235 13.68 5.71 -20.44
N GLY A 236 13.37 5.61 -21.73
CA GLY A 236 13.82 6.56 -22.75
C GLY A 236 15.24 6.31 -23.28
N THR A 237 15.93 5.26 -22.81
CA THR A 237 17.25 4.87 -23.32
C THR A 237 17.16 3.74 -24.36
N ALA A 238 18.23 3.53 -25.11
CA ALA A 238 18.34 2.37 -26.00
C ALA A 238 18.36 1.04 -25.22
N GLU A 239 18.94 1.03 -24.02
CA GLU A 239 18.99 -0.15 -23.15
C GLU A 239 17.59 -0.61 -22.73
N TYR A 240 16.68 0.32 -22.41
CA TYR A 240 15.29 -0.02 -22.11
C TYR A 240 14.61 -0.79 -23.25
N ASN A 241 14.83 -0.33 -24.49
CA ASN A 241 14.29 -1.03 -25.67
C ASN A 241 14.92 -2.41 -25.86
N GLY A 242 16.22 -2.54 -25.56
CA GLY A 242 16.93 -3.82 -25.56
C GLY A 242 16.33 -4.86 -24.61
N TRP A 243 15.76 -4.42 -23.49
CA TRP A 243 15.12 -5.29 -22.50
C TRP A 243 13.68 -5.73 -22.84
N MET A 244 13.03 -5.13 -23.86
CA MET A 244 11.65 -5.48 -24.21
C MET A 244 11.50 -6.94 -24.65
N GLY A 245 12.45 -7.45 -25.43
CA GLY A 245 12.48 -8.86 -25.85
C GLY A 245 12.59 -9.82 -24.67
N PRO A 246 13.66 -9.74 -23.86
CA PRO A 246 13.83 -10.58 -22.67
C PRO A 246 12.65 -10.52 -21.68
N VAL A 247 12.10 -9.33 -21.43
CA VAL A 247 10.93 -9.17 -20.55
C VAL A 247 9.69 -9.86 -21.14
N ALA A 248 9.47 -9.73 -22.46
CA ALA A 248 8.36 -10.40 -23.13
C ALA A 248 8.52 -11.92 -23.08
N GLU A 249 9.73 -12.44 -23.25
CA GLU A 249 10.04 -13.88 -23.13
C GLU A 249 9.79 -14.39 -21.71
N ALA A 250 10.23 -13.65 -20.68
CA ALA A 250 9.99 -14.01 -19.28
C ALA A 250 8.48 -14.03 -18.93
N LEU A 251 7.71 -13.07 -19.44
CA LEU A 251 6.26 -13.04 -19.28
C LEU A 251 5.56 -14.17 -20.04
N ALA A 252 6.00 -14.45 -21.27
CA ALA A 252 5.47 -15.56 -22.05
C ALA A 252 5.70 -16.89 -21.32
N HIS A 253 6.91 -17.09 -20.78
CA HIS A 253 7.25 -18.27 -19.99
C HIS A 253 6.36 -18.41 -18.74
N LEU A 254 6.17 -17.30 -18.00
CA LEU A 254 5.24 -17.26 -16.86
C LEU A 254 3.84 -17.77 -17.25
N HIS A 255 3.32 -17.29 -18.37
CA HIS A 255 1.98 -17.65 -18.86
C HIS A 255 1.86 -19.12 -19.28
N THR A 256 2.96 -19.76 -19.70
CA THR A 256 2.98 -21.15 -20.19
C THR A 256 3.36 -22.20 -19.14
N THR A 257 3.73 -21.80 -17.91
CA THR A 257 4.24 -22.72 -16.86
C THR A 257 3.28 -23.82 -16.41
N GLY A 258 1.98 -23.73 -16.72
CA GLY A 258 0.96 -24.67 -16.26
C GLY A 258 0.66 -24.61 -14.75
N VAL A 259 1.39 -23.77 -13.99
CA VAL A 259 1.07 -23.48 -12.59
C VAL A 259 -0.32 -22.86 -12.55
N ARG A 260 -1.16 -23.28 -11.59
CA ARG A 260 -2.53 -22.78 -11.45
C ARG A 260 -2.75 -22.08 -10.12
N LEU A 261 -3.38 -20.92 -10.19
CA LEU A 261 -3.92 -20.18 -9.06
C LEU A 261 -5.40 -20.51 -8.92
N HIS A 262 -5.79 -21.19 -7.84
CA HIS A 262 -7.20 -21.29 -7.49
C HIS A 262 -7.67 -19.93 -6.98
N ARG A 263 -8.21 -19.11 -7.87
CA ARG A 263 -8.95 -17.90 -7.52
C ARG A 263 -10.44 -18.17 -7.71
N PRO A 264 -11.31 -17.66 -6.82
CA PRO A 264 -12.72 -17.56 -7.16
C PRO A 264 -12.83 -16.79 -8.47
N ALA A 265 -13.70 -17.21 -9.37
CA ALA A 265 -13.99 -16.46 -10.58
C ALA A 265 -14.44 -15.05 -10.15
N VAL A 266 -13.57 -14.05 -10.33
CA VAL A 266 -14.00 -12.66 -10.27
C VAL A 266 -14.81 -12.48 -11.55
N ARG A 267 -16.07 -12.05 -11.42
CA ARG A 267 -16.81 -11.62 -12.61
C ARG A 267 -16.14 -10.35 -13.08
N GLU A 268 -15.31 -10.46 -14.12
CA GLU A 268 -14.61 -9.31 -14.70
C GLU A 268 -15.60 -8.21 -15.09
N ALA A 269 -16.79 -8.62 -15.51
CA ALA A 269 -17.94 -7.73 -15.73
C ALA A 269 -18.28 -6.83 -14.52
N ASP A 270 -18.27 -7.36 -13.29
CA ASP A 270 -18.58 -6.57 -12.10
C ASP A 270 -17.51 -5.49 -11.87
N SER A 271 -16.25 -5.81 -12.17
CA SER A 271 -15.12 -4.87 -12.06
C SER A 271 -15.22 -3.76 -13.12
N VAL A 272 -15.54 -4.12 -14.36
CA VAL A 272 -15.77 -3.18 -15.46
C VAL A 272 -16.94 -2.25 -15.16
N LEU A 273 -18.08 -2.79 -14.68
CA LEU A 273 -19.23 -1.98 -14.28
C LEU A 273 -18.90 -1.05 -13.10
N ALA A 274 -18.13 -1.54 -12.12
CA ALA A 274 -17.70 -0.71 -10.99
C ALA A 274 -16.78 0.44 -11.42
N ALA A 275 -15.87 0.18 -12.36
CA ALA A 275 -15.01 1.22 -12.93
C ALA A 275 -15.85 2.26 -13.70
N ALA A 276 -16.78 1.80 -14.54
CA ALA A 276 -17.66 2.67 -15.32
C ALA A 276 -18.50 3.61 -14.44
N ARG A 277 -19.11 3.06 -13.38
CA ARG A 277 -19.84 3.86 -12.38
C ARG A 277 -18.94 4.91 -11.72
N SER A 278 -17.73 4.51 -11.33
CA SER A 278 -16.78 5.41 -10.66
C SER A 278 -16.37 6.57 -11.57
N VAL A 279 -16.07 6.29 -12.84
CA VAL A 279 -15.73 7.32 -13.83
C VAL A 279 -16.93 8.23 -14.10
N GLY A 280 -18.13 7.67 -14.28
CA GLY A 280 -19.34 8.47 -14.50
C GLY A 280 -19.71 9.38 -13.33
N GLN A 281 -19.38 8.99 -12.09
CA GLN A 281 -19.53 9.86 -10.91
C GLN A 281 -18.49 10.99 -10.87
N LEU A 282 -17.26 10.72 -11.31
CA LEU A 282 -16.17 11.69 -11.30
C LEU A 282 -16.25 12.68 -12.47
N VAL A 283 -16.72 12.22 -13.62
CA VAL A 283 -16.79 12.98 -14.88
C VAL A 283 -18.18 12.75 -15.50
N PRO A 284 -19.24 13.39 -14.97
CA PRO A 284 -20.62 13.15 -15.41
C PRO A 284 -20.83 13.36 -16.90
N GLN A 285 -20.03 14.23 -17.54
CA GLN A 285 -20.13 14.54 -18.97
C GLN A 285 -19.89 13.32 -19.87
N ILE A 286 -19.15 12.31 -19.41
CA ILE A 286 -18.84 11.10 -20.18
C ILE A 286 -19.53 9.83 -19.64
N ALA A 287 -20.43 9.97 -18.66
CA ALA A 287 -21.02 8.84 -17.96
C ALA A 287 -21.79 7.89 -18.89
N GLU A 288 -22.50 8.43 -19.89
CA GLU A 288 -23.19 7.65 -20.92
C GLU A 288 -22.19 6.84 -21.76
N SER A 289 -21.21 7.53 -22.37
CA SER A 289 -20.21 6.91 -23.24
C SER A 289 -19.39 5.84 -22.52
N VAL A 290 -19.05 6.07 -21.24
CA VAL A 290 -18.31 5.09 -20.44
C VAL A 290 -19.16 3.86 -20.11
N ARG A 291 -20.46 4.04 -19.87
CA ARG A 291 -21.37 2.90 -19.66
C ARG A 291 -21.56 2.08 -20.94
N GLU A 292 -21.72 2.73 -22.08
CA GLU A 292 -21.77 2.05 -23.38
C GLU A 292 -20.49 1.26 -23.64
N LEU A 293 -19.32 1.85 -23.38
CA LEU A 293 -18.04 1.17 -23.50
C LEU A 293 -17.95 -0.03 -22.55
N ALA A 294 -18.40 0.12 -21.31
CA ALA A 294 -18.43 -0.96 -20.33
C ALA A 294 -19.29 -2.14 -20.82
N THR A 295 -20.48 -1.88 -21.36
CA THR A 295 -21.34 -2.91 -21.95
C THR A 295 -20.63 -3.63 -23.09
N LYS A 296 -19.98 -2.89 -24.01
CA LYS A 296 -19.21 -3.48 -25.12
C LYS A 296 -18.06 -4.38 -24.62
N ILE A 297 -17.33 -3.94 -23.60
CA ILE A 297 -16.25 -4.73 -22.99
C ILE A 297 -16.81 -6.01 -22.36
N ILE A 298 -17.92 -5.93 -21.62
CA ILE A 298 -18.54 -7.09 -20.99
C ILE A 298 -18.98 -8.12 -22.03
N THR A 299 -19.64 -7.68 -23.10
CA THR A 299 -20.03 -8.57 -24.21
C THR A 299 -18.82 -9.22 -24.87
N ALA A 300 -17.73 -8.48 -25.06
CA ALA A 300 -16.49 -9.03 -25.60
C ALA A 300 -15.85 -10.06 -24.65
N LEU A 301 -15.86 -9.83 -23.34
CA LEU A 301 -15.35 -10.77 -22.34
C LEU A 301 -16.19 -12.05 -22.28
N ASP A 302 -17.52 -11.95 -22.35
CA ASP A 302 -18.42 -13.10 -22.31
C ASP A 302 -18.28 -14.00 -23.56
N THR A 303 -17.80 -13.44 -24.67
CA THR A 303 -17.60 -14.15 -25.95
C THR A 303 -16.15 -14.59 -26.17
N ALA A 304 -15.21 -14.15 -25.34
CA ALA A 304 -13.80 -14.46 -25.48
C ALA A 304 -13.53 -15.92 -25.05
N ASN A 305 -12.97 -16.72 -25.97
CA ASN A 305 -12.48 -18.06 -25.65
C ASN A 305 -11.03 -17.96 -25.13
N ALA A 306 -10.85 -17.48 -23.90
CA ALA A 306 -9.53 -17.29 -23.30
C ALA A 306 -9.05 -18.56 -22.57
N THR A 307 -7.79 -18.94 -22.79
CA THR A 307 -7.16 -20.00 -21.99
C THR A 307 -6.79 -19.45 -20.61
N GLN A 308 -7.21 -20.14 -19.56
CA GLN A 308 -6.85 -19.76 -18.20
C GLN A 308 -5.40 -20.14 -17.88
N GLY A 309 -4.58 -19.13 -17.59
CA GLY A 309 -3.19 -19.25 -17.15
C GLY A 309 -2.87 -18.35 -15.96
N VAL A 310 -1.70 -18.57 -15.35
CA VAL A 310 -1.18 -17.65 -14.33
C VAL A 310 -0.61 -16.42 -15.03
N VAL A 311 -1.09 -15.26 -14.59
CA VAL A 311 -0.59 -13.95 -15.03
C VAL A 311 -0.13 -13.16 -13.82
N HIS A 312 0.76 -12.19 -14.04
CA HIS A 312 1.17 -11.26 -12.99
C HIS A 312 -0.03 -10.43 -12.49
N GLY A 313 -0.87 -9.96 -13.43
CA GLY A 313 -2.14 -9.27 -13.17
C GLY A 313 -2.04 -7.78 -12.82
N ASP A 314 -0.83 -7.23 -12.73
CA ASP A 314 -0.56 -5.81 -12.46
C ASP A 314 0.87 -5.43 -12.89
N PHE A 315 1.34 -5.97 -14.03
CA PHE A 315 2.75 -5.87 -14.46
C PHE A 315 3.09 -4.47 -15.00
N TYR A 316 4.17 -3.90 -14.48
CA TYR A 316 4.78 -2.66 -14.96
C TYR A 316 6.31 -2.79 -14.89
N ASP A 317 7.02 -1.92 -15.60
CA ASP A 317 8.48 -1.86 -15.61
C ASP A 317 9.12 -1.47 -14.26
N ASP A 318 8.37 -0.92 -13.30
CA ASP A 318 8.84 -0.74 -11.91
C ASP A 318 8.89 -2.06 -11.10
N GLN A 319 8.41 -3.16 -11.70
CA GLN A 319 8.37 -4.50 -11.10
C GLN A 319 9.29 -5.49 -11.82
N ALA A 320 9.84 -5.12 -12.97
CA ALA A 320 10.86 -5.89 -13.66
C ALA A 320 12.24 -5.43 -13.18
N LEU A 321 13.08 -6.38 -12.76
CA LEU A 321 14.49 -6.12 -12.46
C LEU A 321 15.30 -6.73 -13.59
N VAL A 322 16.27 -5.97 -14.10
CA VAL A 322 17.10 -6.35 -15.24
C VAL A 322 18.57 -6.31 -14.85
N GLY A 323 19.36 -7.27 -15.31
CA GLY A 323 20.79 -7.31 -15.02
C GLY A 323 21.53 -8.43 -15.74
N ALA A 324 22.72 -8.77 -15.23
CA ALA A 324 23.56 -9.82 -15.82
C ALA A 324 22.91 -11.21 -15.83
N ASP A 325 21.94 -11.44 -14.93
CA ASP A 325 21.22 -12.71 -14.77
C ASP A 325 19.97 -12.78 -15.69
N GLY A 326 19.79 -11.81 -16.58
CA GLY A 326 18.58 -11.61 -17.40
C GLY A 326 17.59 -10.65 -16.75
#